data_AF-J3IRT5-F1
#
_entry.id   AF-J3IRT5-F1
#
_cell.length_a   1.000
_cell.length_b   1.000
_cell.length_c   1.000
_cell.angle_alpha   90.00
_cell.angle_beta   90.00
_cell.angle_gamma   90.00
#
_symmetry.space_group_name_H-M   'P 1'
#
loop_
_entity.id
_entity.type
_entity.pdbx_description
1 polymer ?
#
loop_
_entity_poly.entity_id
_entity_poly.type
_entity_poly.pdbx_seq_one_letter_code
_entity_poly.pdbx_strand_id
1 'polypeptide(L)'
;MKYFFLLIVFCPAIAWSSVGEICNPEQDSKSFITDWNLGYGKTKVLSTQEGKDFLVDHGRIAYTVDLNQDGNDDFIFEASTGVGSSGDKVFSFLLQCHGYLKSLGASYFADVKVMGQDEDRNKGFRDIKAFSYKRNSDGSIQQKNGVSLTTQHIWRFNPESQKYEGDSK
;
A
#
# COMPACT_ATOMS: atom_id res chain seq x y z
N MET A 1 -28.48 -53.81 -13.83
CA MET A 1 -28.00 -52.67 -13.01
C MET A 1 -26.55 -52.39 -13.38
N LYS A 2 -26.27 -51.30 -14.10
CA LYS A 2 -24.92 -50.78 -14.31
C LYS A 2 -25.01 -49.27 -14.08
N TYR A 3 -24.82 -48.87 -12.83
CA TYR A 3 -24.74 -47.47 -12.45
C TYR A 3 -23.38 -46.95 -12.90
N PHE A 4 -23.38 -46.14 -13.95
CA PHE A 4 -22.21 -45.39 -14.38
C PHE A 4 -22.06 -44.20 -13.44
N PHE A 5 -21.13 -44.30 -12.48
CA PHE A 5 -20.81 -43.22 -11.55
C PHE A 5 -20.19 -42.06 -12.32
N LEU A 6 -20.97 -41.03 -12.57
CA LEU A 6 -20.51 -39.76 -13.14
C LEU A 6 -19.89 -38.93 -12.00
N LEU A 7 -18.58 -39.07 -11.80
CA LEU A 7 -17.80 -38.20 -10.92
C LEU A 7 -17.59 -36.86 -11.64
N ILE A 8 -18.56 -35.94 -11.50
CA ILE A 8 -18.33 -34.52 -11.76
C ILE A 8 -17.44 -34.03 -10.63
N VAL A 9 -16.14 -34.06 -10.88
CA VAL A 9 -15.15 -33.34 -10.09
C VAL A 9 -15.53 -31.86 -10.20
N PHE A 10 -16.17 -31.33 -9.17
CA PHE A 10 -16.20 -29.90 -8.89
C PHE A 10 -14.75 -29.47 -8.63
N CYS A 11 -13.97 -29.28 -9.69
CA CYS A 11 -12.84 -28.38 -9.63
C CYS A 11 -13.47 -27.01 -9.36
N PRO A 12 -13.23 -26.35 -8.21
CA PRO A 12 -13.48 -24.93 -8.16
C PRO A 12 -12.63 -24.36 -9.28
N ALA A 13 -13.27 -23.86 -10.33
CA ALA A 13 -12.63 -22.96 -11.24
C ALA A 13 -12.22 -21.78 -10.35
N ILE A 14 -10.96 -21.80 -9.90
CA ILE A 14 -10.34 -20.60 -9.37
C ILE A 14 -10.49 -19.64 -10.53
N ALA A 15 -11.37 -18.65 -10.40
CA ALA A 15 -11.45 -17.57 -11.35
C ALA A 15 -10.12 -16.86 -11.19
N TRP A 16 -9.19 -17.10 -12.10
CA TRP A 16 -8.00 -16.27 -12.22
C TRP A 16 -8.54 -14.92 -12.67
N SER A 17 -8.81 -14.04 -11.69
CA SER A 17 -9.04 -12.63 -12.00
C SER A 17 -7.80 -12.13 -12.74
N SER A 18 -7.98 -11.12 -13.59
CA SER A 18 -6.94 -10.51 -14.42
C SER A 18 -5.78 -9.85 -13.63
N VAL A 19 -5.62 -10.18 -12.35
CA VAL A 19 -4.56 -9.76 -11.42
C VAL A 19 -3.27 -10.58 -11.60
N GLY A 20 -3.30 -11.64 -12.42
CA GLY A 20 -2.16 -12.51 -12.71
C GLY A 20 -0.94 -11.81 -13.34
N GLU A 21 -1.05 -10.55 -13.78
CA GLU A 21 0.10 -9.79 -14.30
C GLU A 21 0.84 -8.97 -13.24
N ILE A 22 0.21 -8.62 -12.10
CA ILE A 22 0.85 -7.78 -11.08
C ILE A 22 1.42 -8.63 -9.94
N CYS A 23 0.73 -9.67 -9.50
CA CYS A 23 1.23 -10.53 -8.42
C CYS A 23 2.11 -11.65 -9.00
N ASN A 24 3.39 -11.68 -8.60
CA ASN A 24 4.31 -12.75 -8.92
C ASN A 24 4.96 -13.30 -7.63
N PRO A 25 4.43 -14.39 -7.05
CA PRO A 25 4.92 -14.91 -5.77
C PRO A 25 6.37 -15.39 -5.83
N GLU A 26 6.96 -15.63 -7.01
CA GLU A 26 8.37 -16.05 -7.11
C GLU A 26 9.33 -14.84 -7.08
N GLN A 27 8.87 -13.66 -7.50
CA GLN A 27 9.72 -12.46 -7.64
C GLN A 27 9.39 -11.37 -6.61
N ASP A 28 8.16 -11.34 -6.13
CA ASP A 28 7.71 -10.29 -5.21
C ASP A 28 8.30 -10.46 -3.82
N SER A 29 8.64 -9.32 -3.22
CA SER A 29 8.76 -9.20 -1.77
C SER A 29 7.41 -9.53 -1.12
N LYS A 30 7.44 -10.30 -0.04
CA LYS A 30 6.22 -10.73 0.66
C LYS A 30 6.08 -9.98 1.96
N SER A 31 5.06 -9.14 2.04
CA SER A 31 4.76 -8.37 3.23
C SER A 31 3.54 -8.91 3.97
N PHE A 32 3.52 -8.73 5.29
CA PHE A 32 2.43 -9.14 6.18
C PHE A 32 2.22 -8.05 7.22
N ILE A 33 0.96 -7.72 7.50
CA ILE A 33 0.59 -6.84 8.61
C ILE A 33 0.07 -7.71 9.75
N THR A 34 0.69 -7.59 10.91
CA THR A 34 0.31 -8.33 12.12
C THR A 34 0.00 -7.37 13.26
N ASP A 35 -0.93 -7.76 14.14
CA ASP A 35 -1.24 -7.01 15.36
C ASP A 35 -0.34 -7.49 16.51
N TRP A 36 0.36 -6.56 17.14
CA TRP A 36 1.28 -6.82 18.25
C TRP A 36 0.81 -6.10 19.50
N ASN A 37 0.90 -6.80 20.64
CA ASN A 37 0.70 -6.21 21.95
C ASN A 37 2.07 -5.78 22.51
N LEU A 38 2.26 -4.48 22.72
CA LEU A 38 3.46 -3.91 23.32
C LEU A 38 3.09 -3.32 24.69
N GLY A 39 3.20 -4.13 25.74
CA GLY A 39 2.74 -3.76 27.08
C GLY A 39 1.22 -3.51 27.11
N TYR A 40 0.81 -2.28 27.42
CA TYR A 40 -0.60 -1.86 27.44
C TYR A 40 -1.11 -1.35 26.08
N GLY A 41 -0.25 -1.25 25.06
CA GLY A 41 -0.59 -0.74 23.73
C GLY A 41 -0.77 -1.84 22.69
N LYS A 42 -1.54 -1.52 21.63
CA LYS A 42 -1.60 -2.31 20.39
C LYS A 42 -0.91 -1.52 19.28
N THR A 43 -0.08 -2.20 18.50
CA THR A 43 0.57 -1.64 17.32
C THR A 43 0.46 -2.60 16.15
N LYS A 44 0.47 -2.08 14.93
CA LYS A 44 0.56 -2.91 13.74
C LYS A 44 2.02 -3.01 13.33
N VAL A 45 2.42 -4.18 12.86
CA VAL A 45 3.77 -4.45 12.39
C VAL A 45 3.69 -4.91 10.96
N LEU A 46 4.34 -4.16 10.05
CA LEU A 46 4.58 -4.55 8.68
C LEU A 46 5.90 -5.32 8.62
N SER A 47 5.83 -6.61 8.38
CA SER A 47 6.99 -7.48 8.18
C SER A 47 7.14 -7.78 6.69
N THR A 48 8.32 -7.59 6.13
CA THR A 48 8.59 -7.81 4.70
C THR A 48 9.77 -8.74 4.52
N GLN A 49 9.56 -9.84 3.80
CA GLN A 49 10.62 -10.71 3.30
C GLN A 49 11.04 -10.24 1.90
N GLU A 50 12.29 -9.81 1.77
CA GLU A 50 12.88 -9.41 0.49
C GLU A 50 14.19 -10.19 0.28
N GLY A 51 14.17 -11.20 -0.59
CA GLY A 51 15.29 -12.12 -0.73
C GLY A 51 15.63 -12.80 0.60
N LYS A 52 16.84 -12.54 1.13
CA LYS A 52 17.30 -13.07 2.43
C LYS A 52 17.00 -12.13 3.59
N ASP A 53 16.61 -10.90 3.32
CA ASP A 53 16.39 -9.88 4.32
C ASP A 53 14.97 -9.94 4.87
N PHE A 54 14.85 -9.67 6.17
CA PHE A 54 13.58 -9.57 6.87
C PHE A 54 13.49 -8.20 7.52
N LEU A 55 12.64 -7.35 6.96
CA LEU A 55 12.44 -5.97 7.37
C LEU A 55 11.18 -5.85 8.23
N VAL A 56 11.21 -4.98 9.23
CA VAL A 56 10.11 -4.82 10.18
C VAL A 56 9.88 -3.33 10.48
N ASP A 57 8.68 -2.85 10.17
CA ASP A 57 8.23 -1.50 10.50
C ASP A 57 7.03 -1.54 11.45
N HIS A 58 7.10 -0.76 12.52
CA HIS A 58 5.98 -0.58 13.45
C HIS A 58 5.13 0.60 13.00
N GLY A 59 3.82 0.54 13.18
CA GLY A 59 2.95 1.58 12.65
C GLY A 59 1.47 1.28 12.76
N ARG A 60 0.74 1.82 11.79
CA ARG A 60 -0.71 1.68 11.67
C ARG A 60 -1.11 1.58 10.21
N ILE A 61 -2.28 1.01 9.98
CA ILE A 61 -2.94 1.10 8.67
C ILE A 61 -3.57 2.50 8.60
N ALA A 62 -3.13 3.29 7.63
CA ALA A 62 -3.72 4.59 7.32
C ALA A 62 -4.99 4.44 6.48
N TYR A 63 -5.00 3.50 5.54
CA TYR A 63 -6.15 3.18 4.68
C TYR A 63 -6.30 1.68 4.47
N THR A 64 -7.55 1.23 4.46
CA THR A 64 -8.00 -0.06 3.93
C THR A 64 -8.97 0.23 2.80
N VAL A 65 -8.59 -0.08 1.57
CA VAL A 65 -9.36 0.29 0.37
C VAL A 65 -8.93 -0.61 -0.78
N ASP A 66 -9.86 -0.94 -1.68
CA ASP A 66 -9.55 -1.58 -2.95
C ASP A 66 -8.88 -0.57 -3.91
N LEU A 67 -7.55 -0.65 -4.04
CA LEU A 67 -6.75 0.28 -4.83
C LEU A 67 -6.85 -0.04 -6.32
N ASN A 68 -6.86 -1.31 -6.72
CA ASN A 68 -6.82 -1.76 -8.11
C ASN A 68 -8.19 -2.14 -8.70
N GLN A 69 -9.25 -2.06 -7.90
CA GLN A 69 -10.62 -2.42 -8.23
C GLN A 69 -10.83 -3.92 -8.47
N ASP A 70 -10.09 -4.78 -7.76
CA ASP A 70 -10.22 -6.23 -7.85
C ASP A 70 -11.17 -6.85 -6.82
N GLY A 71 -11.76 -6.03 -5.95
CA GLY A 71 -12.69 -6.43 -4.90
C GLY A 71 -12.04 -6.87 -3.59
N ASN A 72 -10.71 -6.85 -3.48
CA ASN A 72 -9.99 -7.13 -2.24
C ASN A 72 -9.56 -5.83 -1.54
N ASP A 73 -9.40 -5.94 -0.22
CA ASP A 73 -8.84 -4.85 0.57
C ASP A 73 -7.32 -4.75 0.35
N ASP A 74 -6.88 -3.60 -0.14
CA ASP A 74 -5.47 -3.19 -0.15
C ASP A 74 -5.20 -2.22 1.00
N PHE A 75 -3.91 -1.96 1.26
CA PHE A 75 -3.50 -1.23 2.45
C PHE A 75 -2.51 -0.12 2.14
N ILE A 76 -2.67 0.99 2.85
CA ILE A 76 -1.61 1.99 3.02
C ILE A 76 -1.14 1.92 4.46
N PHE A 77 0.12 1.54 4.67
CA PHE A 77 0.72 1.43 5.98
C PHE A 77 1.55 2.67 6.29
N GLU A 78 1.29 3.31 7.43
CA GLU A 78 2.09 4.42 7.95
C GLU A 78 3.06 3.88 9.00
N ALA A 79 4.36 3.92 8.69
CA ALA A 79 5.38 3.56 9.65
C ALA A 79 5.55 4.66 10.70
N SER A 80 5.67 4.24 11.96
CA SER A 80 6.10 5.07 13.09
C SER A 80 7.60 5.30 13.08
N THR A 81 8.35 4.32 12.57
CA THR A 81 9.78 4.39 12.28
C THR A 81 9.99 5.19 10.99
N GLY A 82 10.08 6.51 11.10
CA GLY A 82 10.21 7.38 9.92
C GLY A 82 10.08 8.86 10.20
N VAL A 83 9.52 9.23 11.36
CA VAL A 83 9.47 10.62 11.83
C VAL A 83 10.87 11.06 12.28
N GLY A 84 11.74 11.34 11.32
CA GLY A 84 13.03 11.98 11.56
C GLY A 84 12.87 13.47 11.87
N SER A 85 13.98 14.22 11.84
CA SER A 85 13.95 15.69 11.96
C SER A 85 13.13 16.38 10.87
N SER A 86 12.84 15.67 9.77
CA SER A 86 11.96 16.13 8.70
C SER A 86 10.50 16.25 9.14
N GLY A 87 10.04 15.46 10.11
CA GLY A 87 8.64 15.33 10.48
C GLY A 87 7.77 14.55 9.47
N ASP A 88 8.35 14.14 8.33
CA ASP A 88 7.68 13.29 7.35
C ASP A 88 7.57 11.86 7.87
N LYS A 89 6.57 11.12 7.41
CA LYS A 89 6.32 9.71 7.74
C LYS A 89 6.47 8.85 6.50
N VAL A 90 6.89 7.61 6.69
CA VAL A 90 6.93 6.64 5.60
C VAL A 90 5.53 6.06 5.41
N PHE A 91 5.03 6.16 4.18
CA PHE A 91 3.82 5.48 3.76
C PHE A 91 4.18 4.42 2.72
N SER A 92 3.80 3.17 2.99
CA SER A 92 3.96 2.03 2.09
C SER A 92 2.63 1.66 1.47
N PHE A 93 2.60 1.51 0.14
CA PHE A 93 1.42 1.11 -0.61
C PHE A 93 1.48 -0.40 -0.85
N LEU A 94 0.44 -1.13 -0.41
CA LEU A 94 0.48 -2.59 -0.31
C LEU A 94 -0.75 -3.19 -1.00
N LEU A 95 -0.51 -3.99 -2.03
CA LEU A 95 -1.54 -4.71 -2.78
C LEU A 95 -1.75 -6.12 -2.20
N GLN A 96 -3.00 -6.54 -2.03
CA GLN A 96 -3.32 -7.89 -1.59
C GLN A 96 -3.18 -8.91 -2.72
N CYS A 97 -2.13 -9.73 -2.64
CA CYS A 97 -1.83 -10.81 -3.58
C CYS A 97 -2.03 -12.17 -2.90
N HIS A 98 -3.26 -12.73 -2.98
CA HIS A 98 -3.62 -14.10 -2.58
C HIS A 98 -2.71 -14.80 -1.55
N GLY A 99 -2.61 -14.22 -0.33
CA GLY A 99 -1.82 -14.78 0.77
C GLY A 99 -0.61 -13.97 1.20
N TYR A 100 -0.24 -12.90 0.48
CA TYR A 100 0.76 -11.93 0.89
C TYR A 100 0.41 -10.52 0.40
N LEU A 101 1.04 -9.51 1.00
CA LEU A 101 0.96 -8.14 0.51
C LEU A 101 2.18 -7.86 -0.38
N LYS A 102 1.96 -7.44 -1.62
CA LYS A 102 3.01 -6.93 -2.51
C LYS A 102 3.24 -5.45 -2.24
N SER A 103 4.50 -5.05 -2.08
CA SER A 103 4.87 -3.63 -2.02
C SER A 103 4.77 -2.99 -3.40
N LEU A 104 3.94 -1.96 -3.52
CA LEU A 104 3.85 -1.08 -4.69
C LEU A 104 4.69 0.20 -4.50
N GLY A 105 5.66 0.16 -3.60
CA GLY A 105 6.52 1.29 -3.27
C GLY A 105 6.18 1.95 -1.94
N ALA A 106 7.12 2.75 -1.44
CA ALA A 106 7.00 3.52 -0.22
C ALA A 106 7.73 4.86 -0.37
N SER A 107 7.26 5.89 0.31
CA SER A 107 7.91 7.21 0.29
C SER A 107 7.57 8.03 1.53
N TYR A 108 8.28 9.15 1.72
CA TYR A 108 8.15 10.06 2.84
C TYR A 108 7.15 11.18 2.51
N PHE A 109 6.11 11.31 3.33
CA PHE A 109 5.09 12.36 3.19
C PHE A 109 4.69 12.94 4.54
N ALA A 110 4.19 14.16 4.54
CA ALA A 110 3.47 14.73 5.66
C ALA A 110 2.14 14.00 5.92
N ASP A 111 1.42 13.65 4.84
CA ASP A 111 0.15 12.91 4.89
C ASP A 111 -0.18 12.32 3.50
N VAL A 112 -1.14 11.39 3.43
CA VAL A 112 -1.69 10.85 2.19
C VAL A 112 -3.20 10.75 2.22
N LYS A 113 -3.84 10.90 1.06
CA LYS A 113 -5.27 10.72 0.86
C LYS A 113 -5.54 9.91 -0.40
N VAL A 114 -6.29 8.83 -0.25
CA VAL A 114 -6.76 8.05 -1.40
C VAL A 114 -7.87 8.84 -2.10
N MET A 115 -7.73 9.04 -3.41
CA MET A 115 -8.74 9.75 -4.18
C MET A 115 -9.98 8.87 -4.37
N GLY A 116 -11.15 9.53 -4.36
CA GLY A 116 -12.43 8.89 -4.68
C GLY A 116 -12.43 8.33 -6.10
N GLN A 117 -13.43 7.51 -6.39
CA GLN A 117 -13.62 6.96 -7.73
C GLN A 117 -14.06 8.09 -8.68
N ASP A 118 -13.27 8.38 -9.71
CA ASP A 118 -13.78 9.14 -10.87
C ASP A 118 -14.62 8.16 -11.69
N GLU A 119 -15.92 8.41 -11.86
CA GLU A 119 -16.80 7.61 -12.71
C GLU A 119 -16.30 7.57 -14.17
N ASP A 120 -15.55 8.60 -14.59
CA ASP A 120 -14.98 8.75 -15.93
C ASP A 120 -13.58 8.13 -16.11
N ARG A 121 -12.92 7.69 -15.02
CA ARG A 121 -11.65 6.97 -15.13
C ARG A 121 -11.93 5.48 -15.19
N ASN A 122 -11.89 4.95 -16.41
CA ASN A 122 -11.87 3.52 -16.69
C ASN A 122 -10.97 2.77 -15.70
N LYS A 123 -11.50 1.63 -15.22
CA LYS A 123 -10.85 0.52 -14.50
C LYS A 123 -9.32 0.66 -14.38
N GLY A 124 -8.85 1.00 -13.18
CA GLY A 124 -7.43 1.16 -12.90
C GLY A 124 -7.15 1.48 -11.44
N PHE A 125 -5.88 1.60 -11.08
CA PHE A 125 -5.48 1.93 -9.73
C PHE A 125 -5.93 3.35 -9.33
N ARG A 126 -6.39 3.50 -8.09
CA ARG A 126 -6.79 4.81 -7.53
C ARG A 126 -5.58 5.74 -7.42
N ASP A 127 -5.75 7.00 -7.80
CA ASP A 127 -4.74 8.03 -7.54
C ASP A 127 -4.57 8.25 -6.03
N ILE A 128 -3.34 8.54 -5.61
CA ILE A 128 -3.01 8.89 -4.22
C ILE A 128 -2.59 10.35 -4.19
N LYS A 129 -3.29 11.15 -3.39
CA LYS A 129 -2.91 12.51 -3.09
C LYS A 129 -1.92 12.49 -1.93
N ALA A 130 -0.66 12.77 -2.22
CA ALA A 130 0.39 12.87 -1.23
C ALA A 130 0.65 14.34 -0.85
N PHE A 131 1.03 14.58 0.39
CA PHE A 131 1.35 15.92 0.90
C PHE A 131 2.79 15.96 1.39
N SER A 132 3.55 16.97 1.00
CA SER A 132 4.92 17.20 1.47
C SER A 132 4.97 18.51 2.24
N TYR A 133 5.72 18.58 3.35
CA TYR A 133 5.89 19.87 4.04
C TYR A 133 6.64 20.88 3.18
N LYS A 134 6.15 22.11 3.13
CA LYS A 134 6.93 23.24 2.62
C LYS A 134 8.04 23.54 3.61
N ARG A 135 9.26 23.78 3.11
CA ARG A 135 10.43 24.02 3.95
C ARG A 135 11.03 25.40 3.72
N ASN A 136 11.59 25.98 4.78
CA ASN A 136 12.46 27.15 4.70
C ASN A 136 13.83 26.74 4.12
N SER A 137 14.67 27.71 3.79
CA SER A 137 16.03 27.46 3.30
C SER A 137 16.92 26.71 4.30
N ASP A 138 16.59 26.75 5.59
CA ASP A 138 17.28 26.01 6.66
C ASP A 138 16.73 24.58 6.86
N GLY A 139 15.74 24.15 6.07
CA GLY A 139 15.11 22.83 6.16
C GLY A 139 13.95 22.71 7.17
N SER A 140 13.71 23.75 7.98
CA SER A 140 12.58 23.78 8.93
C SER A 140 11.23 23.82 8.21
N ILE A 141 10.20 23.22 8.81
CA ILE A 141 8.84 23.20 8.25
C ILE A 141 8.25 24.62 8.33
N GLN A 142 7.76 25.12 7.19
CA GLN A 142 7.05 26.40 7.14
C GLN A 142 5.72 26.30 7.88
N GLN A 143 5.44 27.30 8.69
CA GLN A 143 4.22 27.40 9.51
C GLN A 143 3.47 28.69 9.14
N LYS A 144 2.14 28.63 9.10
CA LYS A 144 1.28 29.81 9.04
C LYS A 144 0.19 29.69 10.09
N ASN A 145 0.14 30.64 11.03
CA ASN A 145 -0.81 30.62 12.16
C ASN A 145 -0.74 29.31 12.98
N GLY A 146 0.46 28.75 13.17
CA GLY A 146 0.67 27.49 13.91
C GLY A 146 0.27 26.21 13.15
N VAL A 147 -0.06 26.32 11.86
CA VAL A 147 -0.35 25.17 11.00
C VAL A 147 0.78 24.97 10.00
N SER A 148 1.30 23.74 9.95
CA SER A 148 2.33 23.33 9.00
C SER A 148 1.80 23.44 7.57
N LEU A 149 2.56 24.13 6.72
CA LEU A 149 2.21 24.28 5.31
C LEU A 149 2.65 23.06 4.51
N THR A 150 1.79 22.60 3.60
CA THR A 150 2.08 21.47 2.71
C THR A 150 1.91 21.85 1.23
N THR A 151 2.59 21.11 0.36
CA THR A 151 2.36 21.06 -1.08
C THR A 151 1.71 19.73 -1.41
N GLN A 152 0.76 19.73 -2.35
CA GLN A 152 0.04 18.55 -2.78
C GLN A 152 0.68 17.97 -4.05
N HIS A 153 0.79 16.66 -4.09
CA HIS A 153 1.29 15.87 -5.23
C HIS A 153 0.30 14.76 -5.55
N ILE A 154 0.22 14.35 -6.81
CA ILE A 154 -0.58 13.20 -7.23
C ILE A 154 0.37 12.08 -7.60
N TRP A 155 0.23 10.96 -6.90
CA TRP A 155 0.93 9.71 -7.13
C TRP A 155 0.00 8.76 -7.87
N ARG A 156 0.50 8.13 -8.92
CA ARG A 156 -0.24 7.22 -9.79
C ARG A 156 0.49 5.91 -9.92
N PHE A 157 -0.25 4.83 -10.06
CA PHE A 157 0.34 3.54 -10.36
C PHE A 157 0.91 3.56 -11.78
N ASN A 158 2.18 3.20 -11.90
CA ASN A 158 2.86 2.99 -13.17
C ASN A 158 2.86 1.48 -13.49
N PRO A 159 2.16 1.04 -14.56
CA PRO A 159 2.11 -0.36 -14.93
C PRO A 159 3.46 -0.97 -15.32
N GLU A 160 4.39 -0.15 -15.85
CA GLU A 160 5.71 -0.63 -16.28
C GLU A 160 6.61 -0.97 -15.10
N SER A 161 6.62 -0.11 -14.08
CA SER A 161 7.41 -0.34 -12.85
C SER A 161 6.64 -1.11 -11.77
N GLN A 162 5.33 -1.26 -11.95
CA GLN A 162 4.38 -1.82 -10.98
C GLN A 162 4.42 -1.12 -9.61
N LYS A 163 4.65 0.20 -9.60
CA LYS A 163 4.75 1.01 -8.38
C LYS A 163 3.94 2.28 -8.46
N TYR A 164 3.56 2.84 -7.31
CA TYR A 164 3.08 4.21 -7.24
C TYR A 164 4.24 5.18 -7.39
N GLU A 165 4.09 6.14 -8.29
CA GLU A 165 5.08 7.15 -8.63
C GLU A 165 4.42 8.52 -8.78
N GLY A 166 5.14 9.58 -8.41
CA GLY A 166 4.67 10.95 -8.57
C GLY A 166 5.78 11.94 -8.28
N ASP A 167 5.58 13.19 -8.72
CA ASP A 167 6.55 14.25 -8.45
C ASP A 167 6.58 14.55 -6.95
N SER A 168 7.71 14.30 -6.30
CA SER A 168 7.97 14.65 -4.90
C SER A 168 9.01 15.78 -4.86
N LYS A 169 8.57 17.02 -5.10
CA LYS A 169 9.38 18.22 -4.88
C LYS A 169 8.56 19.36 -4.30
#